data_AF-A0A087B6C7-F1
#
_entry.id   AF-A0A087B6C7-F1
#
_cell.length_a   1.000
_cell.length_b   1.000
_cell.length_c   1.000
_cell.angle_alpha   90.00
_cell.angle_beta   90.00
_cell.angle_gamma   90.00
#
_symmetry.space_group_name_H-M   'P 1'
#
loop_
_entity.id
_entity.type
_entity.pdbx_description
1 polymer ?
#
loop_
_entity_poly.entity_id
_entity_poly.type
_entity_poly.pdbx_seq_one_letter_code
_entity_poly.pdbx_strand_id
1 'polypeptide(L)'
;MGLDGVVQCNCWRDHTASTPPTGWDDIYCDTDGWISSRRIDQAWQESDSHDVFRKRFGMLEDAIEEWRAHGCTHEDMEYCSEWISNWAGVAHFRSLIAQMGGTDRFQTLAQMFPDGNGGIFPARMASSALSDLDIFDAEYPLQ
;
A
#
# COMPACT_ATOMS: atom_id res chain seq x y z
N MET A 1 4.78 2.09 12.17
CA MET A 1 4.45 1.08 11.14
C MET A 1 3.12 0.44 11.49
N GLY A 2 2.22 0.39 10.53
CA GLY A 2 0.88 -0.14 10.69
C GLY A 2 0.20 -0.19 9.34
N LEU A 3 -1.13 -0.15 9.38
CA LEU A 3 -1.98 -0.15 8.22
C LEU A 3 -2.63 1.23 8.07
N ASP A 4 -2.48 1.79 6.87
CA ASP A 4 -3.11 3.02 6.44
C ASP A 4 -4.04 2.71 5.27
N GLY A 5 -5.18 3.39 5.22
CA GLY A 5 -6.05 3.43 4.05
C GLY A 5 -5.70 4.65 3.22
N VAL A 6 -5.31 4.46 1.96
CA VAL A 6 -4.81 5.55 1.11
C VAL A 6 -5.60 5.66 -0.20
N VAL A 7 -5.82 6.88 -0.64
CA VAL A 7 -6.32 7.22 -1.98
C VAL A 7 -5.23 7.98 -2.69
N GLN A 8 -4.60 7.35 -3.67
CA GLN A 8 -3.59 8.02 -4.49
C GLN A 8 -4.20 9.14 -5.33
N CYS A 9 -3.50 10.26 -5.44
CA CYS A 9 -3.86 11.32 -6.37
C CYS A 9 -3.56 10.88 -7.82
N ASN A 10 -4.23 11.51 -8.78
CA ASN A 10 -3.95 11.31 -10.20
C ASN A 10 -2.92 12.30 -10.74
N CYS A 11 -2.36 13.20 -9.93
CA CYS A 11 -1.50 14.27 -10.43
C CYS A 11 -0.25 13.77 -11.17
N TRP A 12 0.32 12.64 -10.74
CA TRP A 12 1.43 11.99 -11.45
C TRP A 12 0.99 11.38 -12.78
N ARG A 13 -0.25 10.89 -12.89
CA ARG A 13 -0.81 10.29 -14.11
C ARG A 13 -1.24 11.36 -15.12
N ASP A 14 -1.75 12.48 -14.61
CA ASP A 14 -2.19 13.63 -15.39
C ASP A 14 -1.04 14.61 -15.69
N HIS A 15 0.19 14.27 -15.28
CA HIS A 15 1.41 15.07 -15.44
C HIS A 15 1.27 16.50 -14.88
N THR A 16 0.51 16.67 -13.81
CA THR A 16 0.34 17.94 -13.07
C THR A 16 1.24 18.05 -11.84
N ALA A 17 1.80 16.92 -11.38
CA ALA A 17 2.92 16.91 -10.45
C ALA A 17 4.21 17.36 -11.15
N SER A 18 5.25 17.69 -10.37
CA SER A 18 6.58 17.96 -10.91
C SER A 18 7.14 16.72 -11.63
N THR A 19 8.03 16.94 -12.60
CA THR A 19 8.60 15.85 -13.40
C THR A 19 9.42 14.88 -12.55
N PRO A 20 9.17 13.55 -12.63
CA PRO A 20 9.92 12.56 -11.87
C PRO A 20 11.39 12.48 -12.33
N PRO A 21 12.33 12.08 -11.45
CA PRO A 21 13.76 11.99 -11.78
C PRO A 21 14.08 11.06 -12.96
N THR A 22 13.25 10.04 -13.21
CA THR A 22 13.43 9.08 -14.29
C THR A 22 12.61 9.38 -15.55
N GLY A 23 11.77 10.41 -15.51
CA GLY A 23 10.82 10.74 -16.57
C GLY A 23 9.52 9.94 -16.48
N TRP A 24 8.44 10.49 -17.05
CA TRP A 24 7.08 9.95 -16.91
C TRP A 24 6.92 8.52 -17.46
N ASP A 25 7.62 8.17 -18.53
CA ASP A 25 7.53 6.84 -19.16
C ASP A 25 8.07 5.70 -18.26
N ASP A 26 8.86 6.05 -17.25
CA ASP A 26 9.44 5.11 -16.30
C ASP A 26 8.57 4.89 -15.05
N ILE A 27 7.71 5.86 -14.73
CA ILE A 27 6.82 5.80 -13.56
C ILE A 27 5.56 5.00 -13.89
N TYR A 28 5.17 4.11 -12.99
CA TYR A 28 3.97 3.29 -13.14
C TYR A 28 3.35 2.96 -11.78
N CYS A 29 2.15 2.41 -11.79
CA CYS A 29 1.52 1.83 -10.61
C CYS A 29 1.74 0.31 -10.65
N ASP A 30 2.40 -0.26 -9.64
CA ASP A 30 2.69 -1.68 -9.59
C ASP A 30 1.45 -2.53 -9.19
N THR A 31 1.64 -3.85 -9.07
CA THR A 31 0.55 -4.77 -8.73
C THR A 31 -0.01 -4.59 -7.33
N ASP A 32 0.83 -4.06 -6.46
CA ASP A 32 0.54 -3.73 -5.07
C ASP A 32 -0.19 -2.38 -4.99
N GLY A 33 -0.09 -1.59 -6.06
CA GLY A 33 -0.78 -0.33 -6.20
C GLY A 33 0.08 0.86 -5.79
N TRP A 34 1.40 0.68 -5.61
CA TRP A 34 2.33 1.75 -5.32
C TRP A 34 2.83 2.44 -6.61
N ILE A 35 3.12 3.73 -6.52
CA ILE A 35 3.81 4.47 -7.59
C ILE A 35 5.27 4.04 -7.57
N SER A 36 5.73 3.37 -8.61
CA SER A 36 7.05 2.73 -8.69
C SER A 36 7.79 3.13 -9.98
N SER A 37 9.08 2.81 -10.06
CA SER A 37 9.96 3.12 -11.20
C SER A 37 10.43 1.82 -11.84
N ARG A 38 10.18 1.66 -13.14
CA ARG A 38 10.60 0.45 -13.88
C ARG A 38 12.11 0.27 -13.83
N ARG A 39 12.86 1.36 -13.95
CA ARG A 39 14.31 1.36 -13.87
C ARG A 39 14.82 0.93 -12.48
N ILE A 40 14.20 1.40 -11.40
CA ILE A 40 14.58 0.97 -10.05
C ILE A 40 14.26 -0.51 -9.84
N ASP A 41 13.06 -0.96 -10.23
CA ASP A 41 12.66 -2.35 -10.06
C ASP A 41 13.56 -3.30 -10.86
N GLN A 42 13.87 -2.94 -12.11
CA GLN A 42 14.80 -3.69 -12.94
C GLN A 42 16.20 -3.69 -12.32
N ALA A 43 16.70 -2.55 -11.87
CA ALA A 43 18.01 -2.44 -11.24
C ALA A 43 18.10 -3.29 -9.96
N TRP A 44 17.01 -3.38 -9.19
CA TRP A 44 16.93 -4.25 -8.03
C TRP A 44 17.02 -5.73 -8.43
N GLN A 45 16.24 -6.15 -9.44
CA GLN A 45 16.25 -7.54 -9.95
C GLN A 45 17.60 -7.96 -10.53
N GLU A 46 18.34 -7.03 -11.14
CA GLU A 46 19.66 -7.27 -11.74
C GLU A 46 20.81 -7.19 -10.72
N SER A 47 20.54 -6.74 -9.50
CA SER A 47 21.58 -6.59 -8.47
C SER A 47 21.74 -7.87 -7.63
N ASP A 48 22.99 -8.33 -7.49
CA ASP A 48 23.30 -9.53 -6.69
C ASP A 48 23.01 -9.37 -5.19
N SER A 49 22.97 -8.13 -4.71
CA SER A 49 22.67 -7.81 -3.31
C SER A 49 22.18 -6.39 -3.12
N HIS A 50 21.54 -6.14 -1.98
CA HIS A 50 21.13 -4.80 -1.56
C HIS A 50 22.29 -3.80 -1.54
N ASP A 51 23.48 -4.21 -1.06
CA ASP A 51 24.64 -3.34 -0.99
C ASP A 51 25.16 -2.93 -2.37
N VAL A 52 25.10 -3.84 -3.36
CA VAL A 52 25.48 -3.55 -4.74
C VAL A 52 24.49 -2.58 -5.36
N PHE A 53 23.20 -2.82 -5.16
CA PHE A 53 22.14 -1.95 -5.62
C PHE A 53 22.29 -0.54 -5.03
N ARG A 54 22.36 -0.41 -3.69
CA ARG A 54 22.40 0.89 -3.01
C ARG A 54 23.63 1.71 -3.40
N LYS A 55 24.79 1.07 -3.63
CA LYS A 55 25.99 1.75 -4.14
C LYS A 55 25.83 2.32 -5.56
N ARG A 56 25.02 1.69 -6.41
CA ARG A 56 24.87 2.07 -7.83
C ARG A 56 23.67 2.97 -8.08
N PHE A 57 22.55 2.68 -7.43
CA PHE A 57 21.25 3.29 -7.69
C PHE A 57 20.67 4.01 -6.48
N GLY A 58 21.33 3.98 -5.32
CA GLY A 58 20.76 4.54 -4.09
C GLY A 58 20.40 6.01 -4.19
N MET A 59 21.25 6.82 -4.84
CA MET A 59 20.94 8.23 -5.10
C MET A 59 19.71 8.44 -5.99
N LEU A 60 19.48 7.55 -6.96
CA LEU A 60 18.33 7.65 -7.85
C LEU A 60 17.05 7.20 -7.13
N GLU A 61 17.13 6.12 -6.36
CA GLU A 61 16.03 5.65 -5.52
C GLU A 61 15.63 6.73 -4.50
N ASP A 62 16.60 7.33 -3.80
CA ASP A 62 16.33 8.41 -2.84
C ASP A 62 15.71 9.64 -3.52
N ALA A 63 16.13 9.96 -4.75
CA ALA A 63 15.52 11.05 -5.52
C ALA A 63 14.08 10.74 -5.94
N ILE A 64 13.76 9.48 -6.25
CA ILE A 64 12.39 9.04 -6.54
C ILE A 64 11.54 9.08 -5.28
N GLU A 65 12.06 8.63 -4.13
CA GLU A 65 11.39 8.73 -2.84
C GLU A 65 11.06 10.18 -2.48
N GLU A 66 12.04 11.07 -2.58
CA GLU A 66 11.86 12.51 -2.35
C GLU A 66 10.79 13.09 -3.29
N TRP A 67 10.82 12.67 -4.56
CA TRP A 67 9.81 13.08 -5.52
C TRP A 67 8.42 12.53 -5.18
N ARG A 68 8.28 11.32 -4.66
CA ARG A 68 6.98 10.81 -4.19
C ARG A 68 6.48 11.65 -3.01
N ALA A 69 7.35 11.96 -2.06
CA ALA A 69 6.99 12.73 -0.88
C ALA A 69 6.57 14.17 -1.20
N HIS A 70 7.26 14.83 -2.14
CA HIS A 70 7.17 16.30 -2.31
C HIS A 70 6.95 16.77 -3.76
N GLY A 71 6.91 15.85 -4.71
CA GLY A 71 6.76 16.17 -6.13
C GLY A 71 5.36 16.68 -6.50
N CYS A 72 4.39 16.57 -5.60
CA CYS A 72 3.01 17.02 -5.77
C CYS A 72 2.58 17.91 -4.60
N THR A 73 1.49 18.66 -4.79
CA THR A 73 0.80 19.38 -3.69
C THR A 73 0.13 18.43 -2.71
N HIS A 74 -0.12 17.19 -3.13
CA HIS A 74 -0.58 16.10 -2.28
C HIS A 74 0.65 15.37 -1.75
N GLU A 75 0.84 15.42 -0.42
CA GLU A 75 1.95 14.73 0.26
C GLU A 75 1.92 13.24 -0.08
N ASP A 76 3.10 12.65 -0.29
CA ASP A 76 3.28 11.25 -0.69
C ASP A 76 2.51 10.82 -1.96
N MET A 77 2.07 11.79 -2.77
CA MET A 77 1.15 11.58 -3.90
C MET A 77 -0.23 11.03 -3.45
N GLU A 78 -0.63 11.25 -2.21
CA GLU A 78 -1.88 10.77 -1.62
C GLU A 78 -2.92 11.89 -1.56
N TYR A 79 -4.04 11.72 -2.25
CA TYR A 79 -5.18 12.63 -2.15
C TYR A 79 -5.82 12.60 -0.75
N CYS A 80 -5.81 11.43 -0.11
CA CYS A 80 -6.29 11.21 1.24
C CYS A 80 -5.59 10.01 1.84
N SER A 81 -5.28 10.06 3.13
CA SER A 81 -4.82 8.91 3.91
C SER A 81 -5.44 8.91 5.28
N GLU A 82 -5.67 7.71 5.79
CA GLU A 82 -6.26 7.51 7.11
C GLU A 82 -5.58 6.36 7.84
N TRP A 83 -5.08 6.66 9.02
CA TRP A 83 -4.46 5.67 9.90
C TRP A 83 -5.52 4.73 10.45
N ILE A 84 -5.43 3.45 10.08
CA ILE A 84 -6.38 2.42 10.51
C ILE A 84 -5.93 1.86 11.86
N SER A 85 -4.71 1.31 11.94
CA SER A 85 -4.17 0.72 13.16
C SER A 85 -2.68 0.38 13.04
N ASN A 86 -2.01 0.22 14.18
CA ASN A 86 -0.70 -0.45 14.20
C ASN A 86 -0.82 -1.96 13.94
N TRP A 87 0.31 -2.62 13.68
CA TRP A 87 0.36 -4.07 13.42
C TRP A 87 -0.20 -4.94 14.55
N ALA A 88 -0.10 -4.49 15.82
CA ALA A 88 -0.68 -5.22 16.94
C ALA A 88 -2.21 -5.20 16.89
N GLY A 89 -2.83 -4.06 16.56
CA GLY A 89 -4.28 -3.97 16.37
C GLY A 89 -4.76 -4.73 15.13
N VAL A 90 -4.00 -4.71 14.02
CA VAL A 90 -4.29 -5.54 12.84
C VAL A 90 -4.24 -7.03 13.20
N ALA A 91 -3.21 -7.46 13.94
CA ALA A 91 -3.09 -8.85 14.40
C ALA A 91 -4.23 -9.24 15.36
N HIS A 92 -4.66 -8.32 16.22
CA HIS A 92 -5.80 -8.53 17.11
C HIS A 92 -7.10 -8.71 16.32
N PHE A 93 -7.37 -7.82 15.36
CA PHE A 93 -8.58 -7.90 14.53
C PHE A 93 -8.60 -9.19 13.69
N ARG A 94 -7.47 -9.58 13.10
CA ARG A 94 -7.32 -10.87 12.41
C ARG A 94 -7.64 -12.05 13.32
N SER A 95 -7.21 -12.01 14.58
CA SER A 95 -7.52 -13.04 15.58
C SER A 95 -9.01 -13.11 15.89
N LEU A 96 -9.71 -11.98 15.99
CA LEU A 96 -11.15 -11.94 16.20
C LEU A 96 -11.91 -12.55 15.03
N ILE A 97 -11.56 -12.16 13.79
CA ILE A 97 -12.15 -12.73 12.57
C ILE A 97 -11.97 -14.26 12.53
N ALA A 98 -10.77 -14.75 12.87
CA ALA A 98 -10.50 -16.19 12.94
C ALA A 98 -11.36 -16.90 14.00
N GLN A 99 -11.52 -16.31 15.19
CA GLN A 99 -12.36 -16.87 16.27
C GLN A 99 -13.85 -16.87 15.93
N MET A 100 -14.31 -15.92 15.11
CA MET A 100 -15.73 -15.77 14.71
C MET A 100 -16.13 -16.65 13.51
N GLY A 101 -15.24 -17.51 13.03
CA GLY A 101 -15.51 -18.46 11.95
C GLY A 101 -14.60 -18.29 10.72
N GLY A 102 -13.69 -17.30 10.72
CA GLY A 102 -12.68 -17.14 9.68
C GLY A 102 -13.28 -17.13 8.27
N THR A 103 -12.65 -17.85 7.34
CA THR A 103 -13.05 -17.92 5.93
C THR A 103 -14.43 -18.50 5.68
N ASP A 104 -14.95 -19.31 6.60
CA ASP A 104 -16.29 -19.91 6.46
C ASP A 104 -17.40 -18.87 6.58
N ARG A 105 -17.07 -17.73 7.22
CA ARG A 105 -18.03 -16.66 7.52
C ARG A 105 -17.67 -15.32 6.88
N PHE A 106 -16.39 -14.99 6.88
CA PHE A 106 -15.84 -13.75 6.33
C PHE A 106 -15.00 -14.07 5.10
N GLN A 107 -15.68 -14.24 3.97
CA GLN A 107 -15.06 -14.77 2.75
C GLN A 107 -13.95 -13.86 2.22
N THR A 108 -14.09 -12.55 2.42
CA THR A 108 -13.18 -11.52 1.94
C THR A 108 -12.17 -11.14 3.02
N LEU A 109 -12.62 -10.69 4.19
CA LEU A 109 -11.73 -10.16 5.24
C LEU A 109 -10.71 -11.21 5.71
N ALA A 110 -11.14 -12.46 5.94
CA ALA A 110 -10.26 -13.49 6.50
C ALA A 110 -9.08 -13.86 5.58
N GLN A 111 -9.19 -13.60 4.28
CA GLN A 111 -8.15 -13.94 3.29
C GLN A 111 -7.20 -12.77 3.01
N MET A 112 -7.54 -11.57 3.49
CA MET A 112 -6.94 -10.32 3.02
C MET A 112 -6.05 -9.62 4.03
N PHE A 113 -6.04 -10.05 5.28
CA PHE A 113 -5.12 -9.46 6.24
C PHE A 113 -3.68 -9.80 5.87
N PRO A 114 -2.80 -8.79 5.77
CA PRO A 114 -1.38 -9.04 5.53
C PRO A 114 -0.82 -9.96 6.62
N ASP A 115 0.04 -10.90 6.21
CA ASP A 115 0.69 -11.87 7.10
C ASP A 115 2.07 -11.40 7.59
N GLY A 116 2.55 -10.25 7.13
CA GLY A 116 3.78 -9.61 7.54
C GLY A 116 3.68 -8.07 7.67
N ASN A 117 4.83 -7.41 7.69
CA ASN A 117 4.95 -5.94 7.81
C ASN A 117 4.68 -5.20 6.50
N GLY A 118 3.94 -5.81 5.59
CA GLY A 118 3.64 -5.29 4.27
C GLY A 118 2.48 -6.06 3.64
N GLY A 119 1.96 -5.54 2.54
CA GLY A 119 0.76 -6.03 1.86
C GLY A 119 -0.29 -4.94 1.76
N ILE A 120 -1.22 -5.12 0.82
CA ILE A 120 -2.26 -4.16 0.51
C ILE A 120 -3.61 -4.85 0.51
N PHE A 121 -4.63 -4.07 0.85
CA PHE A 121 -6.02 -4.41 0.60
C PHE A 121 -6.45 -3.73 -0.71
N PRO A 122 -6.59 -4.44 -1.84
CA PRO A 122 -7.01 -3.82 -3.09
C PRO A 122 -8.39 -3.18 -3.00
N ALA A 123 -8.50 -1.94 -3.47
CA ALA A 123 -9.76 -1.18 -3.49
C ALA A 123 -10.92 -1.94 -4.17
N ARG A 124 -10.62 -2.77 -5.19
CA ARG A 124 -11.63 -3.60 -5.88
C ARG A 124 -12.35 -4.59 -4.95
N MET A 125 -11.75 -4.95 -3.82
CA MET A 125 -12.32 -5.87 -2.84
C MET A 125 -13.03 -5.14 -1.70
N ALA A 126 -12.98 -3.80 -1.65
CA ALA A 126 -13.52 -3.01 -0.55
C ALA A 126 -15.03 -3.24 -0.38
N SER A 127 -15.77 -3.25 -1.50
CA SER A 127 -17.22 -3.51 -1.45
C SER A 127 -17.56 -4.87 -0.84
N SER A 128 -16.77 -5.92 -1.12
CA SER A 128 -17.01 -7.25 -0.56
C SER A 128 -16.60 -7.33 0.91
N ALA A 129 -15.51 -6.66 1.30
CA ALA A 129 -15.10 -6.57 2.69
C ALA A 129 -16.07 -5.75 3.55
N LEU A 130 -16.73 -4.73 3.01
CA LEU A 130 -17.75 -3.98 3.74
C LEU A 130 -18.92 -4.88 4.18
N SER A 131 -19.34 -5.83 3.33
CA SER A 131 -20.36 -6.80 3.71
C SER A 131 -19.90 -7.75 4.82
N ASP A 132 -18.63 -8.13 4.83
CA ASP A 132 -18.05 -8.91 5.93
C ASP A 132 -17.95 -8.08 7.22
N LEU A 133 -17.67 -6.77 7.12
CA LEU A 133 -17.64 -5.84 8.27
C LEU A 133 -19.03 -5.63 8.87
N ASP A 134 -20.09 -5.53 8.05
CA ASP A 134 -21.47 -5.44 8.55
C ASP A 134 -21.84 -6.66 9.43
N ILE A 135 -21.38 -7.86 9.04
CA ILE A 135 -21.55 -9.08 9.84
C ILE A 135 -20.78 -8.98 11.16
N PHE A 136 -19.54 -8.48 11.11
CA PHE A 136 -18.70 -8.30 12.29
C PHE A 136 -19.35 -7.32 13.28
N ASP A 137 -19.76 -6.14 12.81
CA ASP A 137 -20.32 -5.06 13.65
C ASP A 137 -21.65 -5.46 14.31
N ALA A 138 -22.49 -6.23 13.62
CA ALA A 138 -23.75 -6.72 14.17
C ALA A 138 -23.56 -7.65 15.38
N GLU A 139 -22.41 -8.34 15.46
CA GLU A 139 -22.14 -9.38 16.46
C GLU A 139 -21.05 -8.98 17.47
N TYR A 140 -20.28 -7.95 17.15
CA TYR A 140 -19.26 -7.37 18.00
C TYR A 140 -19.44 -5.83 18.09
N PRO A 141 -20.59 -5.34 18.60
CA PRO A 141 -20.83 -3.91 18.69
C PRO A 141 -19.76 -3.26 19.57
N LEU A 142 -19.18 -2.17 19.06
CA LEU A 142 -18.22 -1.34 19.79
C LEU A 142 -18.82 -0.98 21.17
N GLN A 143 -18.14 -1.38 22.25
CA GLN A 143 -18.52 -1.07 23.63
C GLN A 143 -18.22 0.38 23.99
#